data_AF-U9V775-F1
#
_entry.id   AF-U9V775-F1
#
_cell.length_a   1.000
_cell.length_b   1.000
_cell.length_c   1.000
_cell.angle_alpha   90.00
_cell.angle_beta   90.00
_cell.angle_gamma   90.00
#
_symmetry.space_group_name_H-M   'P 1'
#
loop_
_entity.id
_entity.type
_entity.pdbx_description
1 polymer ?
#
loop_
_entity_poly.entity_id
_entity_poly.type
_entity_poly.pdbx_seq_one_letter_code
_entity_poly.pdbx_strand_id
1 'polypeptide(L)'
;KDSDEILGGYNPTIWDSFFGYYSATEDIEDCFIFSFKSNDSTDIANNILSRVTVKKYAIYNDSNFGPSFNGLILFGSNYYDESYCRNSSCYEKPIRETEEEFSVEEYEVFQIMKTGKTDAKKELKMRKELKGLNIEIEDEERILK
;
A
#
# COMPACT_ATOMS: atom_id res chain seq x y z
N LYS A 1 -20.59 9.22 5.33
CA LYS A 1 -19.79 9.89 4.28
C LYS A 1 -18.82 10.87 4.95
N ASP A 2 -18.32 10.50 6.14
CA ASP A 2 -17.83 11.44 7.17
C ASP A 2 -16.80 10.76 8.09
N SER A 3 -16.11 9.74 7.59
CA SER A 3 -15.01 9.12 8.32
C SER A 3 -13.70 9.67 7.79
N ASP A 4 -12.89 10.25 8.68
CA ASP A 4 -11.49 10.57 8.39
C ASP A 4 -10.62 9.29 8.40
N GLU A 5 -11.15 8.18 7.87
CA GLU A 5 -10.49 6.87 7.87
C GLU A 5 -9.66 6.71 6.59
N ILE A 6 -8.40 6.34 6.76
CA ILE A 6 -7.50 6.00 5.65
C ILE A 6 -7.38 4.48 5.63
N LEU A 7 -7.78 3.87 4.52
CA LEU A 7 -7.63 2.45 4.26
C LEU A 7 -6.61 2.24 3.15
N GLY A 8 -5.79 1.21 3.27
CA GLY A 8 -4.83 0.92 2.22
C GLY A 8 -4.21 -0.45 2.32
N GLY A 9 -3.31 -0.70 1.38
CA GLY A 9 -2.51 -1.91 1.37
C GLY A 9 -1.28 -1.75 0.49
N TYR A 10 -0.31 -2.64 0.74
CA TYR A 10 0.90 -2.74 -0.05
C TYR A 10 0.89 -4.05 -0.83
N ASN A 11 1.06 -3.94 -2.14
CA ASN A 11 1.29 -5.06 -3.03
C ASN A 11 2.72 -4.93 -3.60
N PRO A 12 3.64 -5.86 -3.29
CA PRO A 12 5.00 -5.85 -3.83
C PRO A 12 5.07 -6.27 -5.30
N THR A 13 3.95 -6.75 -5.86
CA THR A 13 3.83 -7.15 -7.26
C THR A 13 3.11 -6.09 -8.09
N ILE A 14 3.11 -6.29 -9.41
CA ILE A 14 2.39 -5.42 -10.34
C ILE A 14 0.89 -5.74 -10.27
N TRP A 15 0.06 -4.71 -10.19
CA TRP A 15 -1.38 -4.82 -10.43
C TRP A 15 -1.62 -5.10 -11.91
N ASP A 16 -2.30 -6.20 -12.19
CA ASP A 16 -2.71 -6.60 -13.53
C ASP A 16 -4.25 -6.51 -13.57
N SER A 17 -4.82 -6.10 -14.69
CA SER A 17 -6.27 -5.96 -14.87
C SER A 17 -6.80 -6.75 -16.07
N PHE A 18 -6.03 -7.68 -16.64
CA PHE A 18 -6.42 -8.37 -17.88
C PHE A 18 -7.55 -9.39 -17.68
N PHE A 19 -7.49 -10.20 -16.61
CA PHE A 19 -8.48 -11.26 -16.34
C PHE A 19 -8.70 -11.43 -14.83
N GLY A 20 -9.87 -11.92 -14.44
CA GLY A 20 -10.19 -12.25 -13.05
C GLY A 20 -9.34 -13.40 -12.50
N TYR A 21 -8.29 -13.11 -11.74
CA TYR A 21 -7.43 -14.13 -11.14
C TYR A 21 -6.81 -13.69 -9.80
N TYR A 22 -6.42 -14.68 -8.99
CA TYR A 22 -5.65 -14.43 -7.77
C TYR A 22 -4.16 -14.44 -8.07
N SER A 23 -3.43 -13.42 -7.62
CA SER A 23 -1.97 -13.43 -7.69
C SER A 23 -1.42 -14.53 -6.77
N ALA A 24 -0.40 -15.24 -7.24
CA ALA A 24 0.20 -16.36 -6.52
C ALA A 24 1.73 -16.36 -6.66
N THR A 25 2.36 -15.21 -6.47
CA THR A 25 3.83 -15.09 -6.43
C THR A 25 4.35 -15.24 -5.00
N GLU A 26 5.63 -15.58 -4.85
CA GLU A 26 6.27 -15.68 -3.53
C GLU A 26 6.29 -14.34 -2.80
N ASP A 27 6.41 -13.23 -3.53
CA ASP A 27 6.50 -11.88 -2.98
C ASP A 27 5.23 -11.46 -2.21
N ILE A 28 4.10 -12.15 -2.40
CA ILE A 28 2.83 -11.86 -1.71
C ILE A 28 2.95 -12.01 -0.18
N GLU A 29 3.99 -12.67 0.35
CA GLU A 29 4.26 -12.68 1.80
C GLU A 29 4.46 -11.28 2.37
N ASP A 30 5.00 -10.36 1.57
CA ASP A 30 5.24 -8.98 1.99
C ASP A 30 3.98 -8.11 1.88
N CYS A 31 2.87 -8.64 1.32
CA CYS A 31 1.60 -7.92 1.28
C CYS A 31 1.05 -7.65 2.68
N PHE A 32 0.46 -6.48 2.85
CA PHE A 32 -0.30 -6.13 4.04
C PHE A 32 -1.40 -5.14 3.70
N ILE A 33 -2.43 -5.11 4.53
CA ILE A 33 -3.46 -4.07 4.54
C ILE A 33 -3.40 -3.31 5.85
N PHE A 34 -3.88 -2.07 5.85
CA PHE A 34 -3.87 -1.20 7.01
C PHE A 34 -5.08 -0.28 7.07
N SER A 35 -5.36 0.21 8.27
CA SER A 35 -6.28 1.31 8.51
C SER A 35 -5.71 2.30 9.51
N PHE A 36 -5.95 3.59 9.26
CA PHE A 36 -5.60 4.71 10.15
C PHE A 36 -6.82 5.59 10.37
N LYS A 37 -6.97 6.15 11.57
CA LYS A 37 -7.93 7.24 11.84
C LYS A 37 -7.17 8.57 11.81
N SER A 38 -7.48 9.40 10.82
CA SER A 38 -6.75 10.64 10.52
C SER A 38 -6.94 11.74 11.59
N ASN A 39 -8.05 11.71 12.33
CA ASN A 39 -8.35 12.77 13.31
C ASN A 39 -7.52 12.72 14.61
N ASP A 40 -6.72 11.67 14.84
CA ASP A 40 -5.77 11.64 15.96
C ASP A 40 -4.49 10.85 15.62
N SER A 41 -3.60 11.49 14.86
CA SER A 41 -2.27 10.94 14.51
C SER A 41 -1.37 10.58 15.71
N THR A 42 -1.79 10.91 16.94
CA THR A 42 -1.06 10.54 18.17
C THR A 42 -1.52 9.21 18.76
N ASP A 43 -2.72 8.73 18.40
CA ASP A 43 -3.29 7.50 18.93
C ASP A 43 -3.00 6.30 18.01
N ILE A 44 -1.70 5.96 17.93
CA ILE A 44 -1.17 4.80 17.17
C ILE A 44 -1.87 3.50 17.60
N ALA A 45 -2.45 3.44 18.80
CA ALA A 45 -3.16 2.27 19.29
C ALA A 45 -4.35 1.88 18.41
N ASN A 46 -4.96 2.83 17.71
CA ASN A 46 -6.10 2.59 16.82
C ASN A 46 -5.69 2.25 15.38
N ASN A 47 -4.40 2.34 15.05
CA ASN A 47 -3.90 1.97 13.74
C ASN A 47 -3.81 0.45 13.63
N ILE A 48 -4.33 -0.11 12.54
CA ILE A 48 -4.30 -1.55 12.29
C ILE A 48 -3.36 -1.80 11.13
N LEU A 49 -2.42 -2.72 11.33
CA LEU A 49 -1.64 -3.37 10.28
C LEU A 49 -1.98 -4.86 10.32
N SER A 50 -2.32 -5.43 9.17
CA SER A 50 -2.68 -6.83 9.02
C SER A 50 -1.91 -7.44 7.86
N ARG A 51 -1.06 -8.42 8.15
CA ARG A 51 -0.21 -9.06 7.14
C ARG A 51 -0.89 -10.27 6.54
N VAL A 52 -0.43 -10.68 5.36
CA VAL A 52 -0.93 -11.89 4.71
C VAL A 52 -0.55 -13.15 5.49
N THR A 53 -1.53 -14.03 5.69
CA THR A 53 -1.37 -15.37 6.27
C THR A 53 -1.57 -16.47 5.22
N VAL A 54 -2.38 -16.21 4.19
CA VAL A 54 -2.65 -17.15 3.09
C VAL A 54 -2.42 -16.45 1.74
N LYS A 55 -1.27 -16.71 1.12
CA LYS A 55 -0.85 -16.04 -0.12
C LYS A 55 -1.82 -16.23 -1.28
N LYS A 56 -2.30 -17.46 -1.45
CA LYS A 56 -2.99 -17.94 -2.66
C LYS A 56 -4.19 -17.09 -3.08
N TYR A 57 -4.84 -16.41 -2.13
CA TYR A 57 -6.02 -15.60 -2.39
C TYR A 57 -5.90 -14.18 -1.83
N ALA A 58 -4.70 -13.73 -1.47
CA ALA A 58 -4.50 -12.45 -0.81
C ALA A 58 -4.69 -11.25 -1.73
N ILE A 59 -4.43 -11.41 -3.03
CA ILE A 59 -4.57 -10.36 -4.05
C ILE A 59 -5.46 -10.89 -5.17
N TYR A 60 -6.51 -10.17 -5.50
CA TYR A 60 -7.39 -10.46 -6.63
C TYR A 60 -7.28 -9.34 -7.66
N ASN A 61 -7.07 -9.73 -8.92
CA ASN A 61 -6.93 -8.85 -10.06
C ASN A 61 -8.16 -9.06 -10.95
N ASP A 62 -8.91 -8.00 -11.24
CA ASP A 62 -10.03 -8.04 -12.17
C ASP A 62 -10.36 -6.60 -12.63
N SER A 63 -10.71 -6.43 -13.91
CA SER A 63 -11.00 -5.12 -14.51
C SER A 63 -12.21 -4.40 -13.91
N ASN A 64 -13.09 -5.11 -13.21
CA ASN A 64 -14.28 -4.55 -12.57
C ASN A 64 -13.98 -4.01 -11.17
N PHE A 65 -12.76 -4.15 -10.68
CA PHE A 65 -12.33 -3.77 -9.34
C PHE A 65 -11.18 -2.75 -9.41
N GLY A 66 -11.04 -1.96 -8.35
CA GLY A 66 -9.77 -1.31 -8.05
C GLY A 66 -8.79 -2.33 -7.44
N PRO A 67 -7.71 -1.85 -6.78
CA PRO A 67 -6.87 -2.69 -5.93
C PRO A 67 -7.71 -3.55 -4.97
N SER A 68 -7.59 -4.87 -5.06
CA SER A 68 -8.34 -5.82 -4.23
C SER A 68 -7.39 -6.74 -3.48
N PHE A 69 -7.39 -6.56 -2.16
CA PHE A 69 -6.57 -7.29 -1.21
C PHE A 69 -7.34 -8.40 -0.52
N ASN A 70 -8.51 -8.81 -1.00
CA ASN A 70 -9.33 -9.87 -0.40
C ASN A 70 -9.81 -9.66 1.05
N GLY A 71 -9.28 -8.68 1.78
CA GLY A 71 -9.74 -8.13 3.06
C GLY A 71 -10.06 -6.62 2.98
N LEU A 72 -9.61 -5.96 1.91
CA LEU A 72 -10.01 -4.63 1.44
C LEU A 72 -10.32 -4.73 -0.05
N ILE A 73 -11.54 -4.40 -0.44
CA ILE A 73 -12.02 -4.51 -1.82
C ILE A 73 -12.53 -3.14 -2.26
N LEU A 74 -11.90 -2.58 -3.30
CA LEU A 74 -12.39 -1.38 -3.98
C LEU A 74 -13.27 -1.78 -5.16
N PHE A 75 -14.56 -1.49 -5.06
CA PHE A 75 -15.59 -1.92 -6.02
C PHE A 75 -16.71 -0.88 -6.11
N GLY A 76 -17.42 -0.86 -7.23
CA GLY A 76 -18.54 0.04 -7.47
C GLY A 76 -18.36 0.84 -8.76
N SER A 77 -19.49 1.16 -9.39
CA SER A 77 -19.51 1.84 -10.69
C SER A 77 -19.37 3.36 -10.60
N ASN A 78 -19.45 3.92 -9.39
CA ASN A 78 -19.47 5.36 -9.16
C ASN A 78 -18.52 5.73 -8.01
N TYR A 79 -17.22 5.85 -8.34
CA TYR A 79 -16.14 6.16 -7.38
C TYR A 79 -16.00 5.12 -6.27
N TYR A 80 -16.07 3.84 -6.64
CA TYR A 80 -15.93 2.72 -5.71
C TYR A 80 -16.91 2.81 -4.52
N ASP A 81 -18.17 3.15 -4.78
CA ASP A 81 -19.24 3.37 -3.80
C ASP A 81 -19.78 2.11 -3.12
N GLU A 82 -19.36 0.95 -3.61
CA GLU A 82 -19.70 -0.38 -3.11
C GLU A 82 -18.44 -1.07 -2.54
N SER A 83 -17.46 -0.28 -2.08
CA SER A 83 -16.24 -0.81 -1.48
C SER A 83 -16.50 -1.36 -0.09
N TYR A 84 -15.74 -2.37 0.33
CA TYR A 84 -15.92 -2.95 1.65
C TYR A 84 -14.63 -3.59 2.18
N CYS A 85 -14.58 -3.74 3.50
CA CYS A 85 -13.61 -4.56 4.19
C CYS A 85 -14.30 -5.84 4.64
N ARG A 86 -13.55 -6.94 4.72
CA ARG A 86 -14.09 -8.19 5.26
C ARG A 86 -13.08 -8.90 6.14
N ASN A 87 -13.58 -9.75 7.03
CA ASN A 87 -12.76 -10.66 7.81
C ASN A 87 -12.25 -11.82 6.95
N SER A 88 -11.20 -11.53 6.18
CA SER A 88 -10.56 -12.48 5.28
C SER A 88 -9.60 -13.40 6.03
N SER A 89 -9.72 -14.70 5.79
CA SER A 89 -8.74 -15.69 6.28
C SER A 89 -7.34 -15.53 5.64
N CYS A 90 -7.20 -14.65 4.64
CA CYS A 90 -5.92 -14.37 4.01
C CYS A 90 -5.07 -13.37 4.77
N TYR A 91 -5.62 -12.70 5.78
CA TYR A 91 -4.95 -11.68 6.58
C TYR A 91 -5.09 -12.01 8.07
N GLU A 92 -4.16 -11.52 8.89
CA GLU A 92 -4.11 -11.81 10.33
C GLU A 92 -5.39 -11.38 11.08
N LYS A 93 -5.98 -10.27 10.65
CA LYS A 93 -7.15 -9.63 11.28
C LYS A 93 -7.85 -8.66 10.32
N PRO A 94 -9.14 -8.36 10.50
CA PRO A 94 -9.81 -7.31 9.75
C PRO A 94 -9.22 -5.93 10.10
N ILE A 95 -9.31 -5.00 9.15
CA ILE A 95 -8.86 -3.60 9.32
C ILE A 95 -10.00 -2.63 9.67
N ARG A 96 -11.24 -3.11 9.67
CA ARG A 96 -12.43 -2.38 10.13
C ARG A 96 -13.23 -3.26 11.08
N GLU A 97 -13.95 -2.64 12.00
CA GLU A 97 -14.85 -3.33 12.93
C GLU A 97 -16.13 -3.83 12.24
N THR A 98 -16.50 -3.19 11.13
CA THR A 98 -17.69 -3.48 10.33
C THR A 98 -17.32 -3.90 8.91
N GLU A 99 -18.13 -4.76 8.32
CA GLU A 99 -18.07 -5.15 6.90
C GLU A 99 -19.03 -4.33 6.02
N GLU A 100 -19.65 -3.28 6.59
CA GLU A 100 -20.51 -2.37 5.84
C GLU A 100 -19.77 -1.69 4.69
N GLU A 101 -20.49 -1.53 3.58
CA GLU A 101 -20.04 -0.85 2.39
C GLU A 101 -19.72 0.63 2.67
N PHE A 102 -18.78 1.17 1.91
CA PHE A 102 -18.36 2.56 1.97
C PHE A 102 -18.05 3.10 0.57
N SER A 103 -18.11 4.42 0.44
CA SER A 103 -17.68 5.14 -0.76
C SER A 103 -16.29 5.73 -0.56
N VAL A 104 -15.50 5.72 -1.62
CA VAL A 104 -14.16 6.29 -1.64
C VAL A 104 -14.25 7.75 -2.09
N GLU A 105 -13.78 8.66 -1.25
CA GLU A 105 -13.70 10.08 -1.60
C GLU A 105 -12.47 10.39 -2.46
N GLU A 106 -11.32 9.84 -2.07
CA GLU A 106 -10.05 10.00 -2.76
C GLU A 106 -9.25 8.69 -2.71
N TYR A 107 -8.50 8.40 -3.77
CA TYR A 107 -7.58 7.25 -3.80
C TYR A 107 -6.25 7.67 -4.41
N GLU A 108 -5.16 7.18 -3.83
CA GLU A 108 -3.80 7.43 -4.28
C GLU A 108 -3.06 6.11 -4.45
N VAL A 109 -2.20 6.03 -5.48
CA VAL A 109 -1.35 4.87 -5.73
C VAL A 109 0.10 5.33 -5.79
N PHE A 110 0.92 4.74 -4.92
CA PHE A 110 2.35 5.04 -4.85
C PHE A 110 3.16 3.83 -5.27
N GLN A 111 4.11 4.03 -6.18
CA GLN A 111 5.09 3.02 -6.54
C GLN A 111 6.41 3.29 -5.84
N ILE A 112 6.86 2.34 -5.01
CA ILE A 112 8.16 2.41 -4.36
C ILE A 112 9.22 1.89 -5.32
N MET A 113 10.07 2.79 -5.82
CA MET A 113 11.20 2.44 -6.66
C MET A 113 12.44 2.27 -5.81
N LYS A 114 13.07 1.09 -5.85
CA LYS A 114 14.45 0.94 -5.36
C LYS A 114 15.36 1.75 -6.26
N THR A 115 15.78 2.92 -5.79
CA THR A 115 16.90 3.62 -6.41
C THR A 115 18.16 2.84 -6.07
N GLY A 116 19.00 2.54 -7.07
CA GLY A 116 20.36 2.10 -6.75
C GLY A 116 21.03 3.18 -5.90
N LYS A 117 22.00 2.82 -5.03
CA LYS A 117 22.77 3.82 -4.25
C LYS A 117 23.29 4.97 -5.14
N THR A 118 23.61 4.65 -6.40
CA THR A 118 24.03 5.58 -7.45
C THR A 118 22.94 6.55 -7.87
N ASP A 119 21.69 6.10 -7.97
CA ASP A 119 20.55 6.92 -8.42
C ASP A 119 20.08 7.85 -7.30
N ALA A 120 20.08 7.38 -6.04
CA ALA A 120 19.81 8.23 -4.88
C ALA A 120 20.85 9.36 -4.74
N LYS A 121 22.14 9.07 -4.97
CA LYS A 121 23.20 10.09 -4.98
C LYS A 121 23.02 11.10 -6.12
N LYS A 122 22.66 10.65 -7.33
CA LYS A 122 22.39 11.52 -8.48
C LYS A 122 21.20 12.44 -8.22
N GLU A 123 20.11 11.91 -7.69
CA GLU A 123 18.93 12.70 -7.38
C GLU A 123 19.20 13.69 -6.23
N LEU A 124 19.92 13.28 -5.19
CA LEU A 124 20.34 14.18 -4.12
C LEU A 124 21.26 15.30 -4.64
N LYS A 125 22.20 14.98 -5.54
CA LYS A 125 23.06 15.98 -6.20
C LYS A 125 22.22 16.96 -7.02
N MET A 126 21.28 16.47 -7.83
CA MET A 126 20.39 17.30 -8.65
C MET A 126 19.51 18.23 -7.79
N ARG A 127 18.93 17.71 -6.71
CA ARG A 127 18.13 18.49 -5.75
C ARG A 127 18.97 19.54 -5.00
N LYS A 128 20.25 19.27 -4.77
CA LYS A 128 21.21 20.20 -4.15
C LYS A 128 21.63 21.32 -5.10
N GLU A 129 21.88 21.00 -6.37
CA GLU A 129 22.17 21.98 -7.42
C GLU A 129 20.99 22.95 -7.64
N LEU A 130 19.76 22.41 -7.67
CA LEU A 130 18.53 23.22 -7.74
C LEU A 130 18.33 24.12 -6.51
N LYS A 131 18.90 23.76 -5.36
CA LYS A 131 18.83 24.52 -4.09
C LYS A 131 20.11 25.32 -3.78
N GLY A 132 21.11 25.32 -4.65
CA GLY A 132 22.36 26.07 -4.48
C GLY A 132 23.29 25.59 -3.35
N LEU A 133 23.17 24.34 -2.90
CA LEU A 133 23.97 23.77 -1.80
C LEU A 133 25.11 22.88 -2.35
N ASN A 134 26.37 23.31 -2.20
CA ASN A 134 27.54 22.49 -2.54
C ASN A 134 28.03 21.71 -1.31
N ILE A 135 27.70 20.42 -1.23
CA ILE A 135 28.20 19.50 -0.20
C ILE A 135 28.82 18.29 -0.90
N GLU A 136 30.13 18.09 -0.73
CA GLU A 136 30.85 16.91 -1.22
C GLU A 136 30.35 15.65 -0.50
N ILE A 137 30.03 14.60 -1.26
CA ILE A 137 29.62 13.31 -0.72
C ILE A 137 30.85 12.41 -0.76
N GLU A 138 31.49 12.22 0.39
CA GLU A 138 32.60 11.28 0.52
C GLU A 138 32.05 9.85 0.55
N ASP A 139 32.59 9.01 -0.33
CA ASP A 139 32.34 7.57 -0.33
C ASP A 139 33.13 6.93 0.82
N GLU A 140 32.52 6.86 2.00
CA GLU A 140 33.04 5.99 3.07
C GLU A 140 32.75 4.52 2.72
N GLU A 141 33.57 3.96 1.84
CA GLU A 141 33.82 2.52 1.85
C GLU A 141 34.64 2.16 3.08
N ARG A 142 33.96 1.87 4.20
CA ARG A 142 34.61 1.12 5.28
C ARG A 142 33.65 0.27 6.14
N ILE A 143 33.60 -1.03 5.78
CA ILE A 143 33.80 -2.23 6.66
C ILE A 143 32.81 -2.37 7.85
N LEU A 144 32.04 -3.46 8.05
CA LEU A 144 32.32 -4.91 8.02
C LEU A 144 31.19 -5.67 7.30
N LYS A 145 31.50 -6.68 6.47
CA LYS A 145 31.68 -8.10 6.85
C LYS A 145 30.51 -8.67 7.66
#